data_AF-A0A4V2KEK9-F1
#
_entry.id   AF-A0A4V2KEK9-F1
#
_cell.length_a   1.000
_cell.length_b   1.000
_cell.length_c   1.000
_cell.angle_alpha   90.00
_cell.angle_beta   90.00
_cell.angle_gamma   90.00
#
_symmetry.space_group_name_H-M   'P 1'
#
loop_
_entity.id
_entity.type
_entity.pdbx_description
1 polymer ?
#
loop_
_entity_poly.entity_id
_entity_poly.type
_entity_poly.pdbx_seq_one_letter_code
_entity_poly.pdbx_strand_id
1 'polypeptide(L)'
;MLSWSQKRIKPPKRASKVESVDAFVNNTFELYHKVFVYDSLVNAGVEIPAEIEDELVEHAEQDVDSLLQIVPDLIDDISDAPFMRQAKATLNLNKAKKALKYCGITIKTYFVGTKEEEDEKE
;
A
#
# COMPACT_ATOMS: atom_id res chain seq x y z
N MET A 1 7.91 -13.65 16.39
CA MET A 1 7.30 -12.33 16.63
C MET A 1 8.35 -11.24 16.40
N LEU A 2 8.36 -10.61 15.22
CA LEU A 2 9.24 -9.48 14.96
C LEU A 2 8.57 -8.21 15.53
N SER A 3 8.79 -7.97 16.82
CA SER A 3 8.45 -6.70 17.49
C SER A 3 9.38 -5.60 16.99
N TRP A 4 9.05 -5.00 15.85
CA TRP A 4 9.57 -3.70 15.47
C TRP A 4 8.36 -2.77 15.33
N SER A 5 8.23 -1.79 16.22
CA SER A 5 7.42 -0.60 15.96
C SER A 5 8.01 0.08 14.70
N GLN A 6 7.60 -0.38 13.52
CA GLN A 6 8.17 0.08 12.28
C GLN A 6 7.74 1.51 12.07
N LYS A 7 8.71 2.44 12.08
CA LYS A 7 8.44 3.87 11.92
C LYS A 7 7.63 4.10 10.65
N ARG A 8 6.44 4.71 10.80
CA ARG A 8 5.52 4.99 9.68
C ARG A 8 6.25 5.68 8.52
N ILE A 9 6.07 5.13 7.32
CA ILE A 9 6.57 5.72 6.08
C ILE A 9 5.76 6.99 5.84
N LYS A 10 6.45 8.13 5.74
CA LYS A 10 5.79 9.41 5.48
C LYS A 10 5.58 9.61 3.98
N PRO A 11 4.41 10.14 3.55
CA PRO A 11 4.17 10.48 2.16
C PRO A 11 5.21 11.48 1.63
N PRO A 12 5.35 11.63 0.31
CA PRO A 12 6.13 12.72 -0.26
C PRO A 12 5.70 14.08 0.31
N LYS A 13 6.68 14.94 0.62
CA LYS A 13 6.39 16.29 1.15
C LYS A 13 5.91 17.24 0.06
N ARG A 14 6.14 16.90 -1.21
CA ARG A 14 5.86 17.74 -2.38
C ARG A 14 5.37 16.85 -3.51
N ALA A 15 4.37 17.36 -4.22
CA ALA A 15 3.88 16.82 -5.47
C ALA A 15 5.00 16.77 -6.53
N SER A 16 4.94 15.77 -7.40
CA SER A 16 5.80 15.64 -8.57
C SER A 16 5.40 16.62 -9.67
N LYS A 17 4.13 17.05 -9.67
CA LYS A 17 3.47 17.82 -10.75
C LYS A 17 3.28 17.01 -12.03
N VAL A 18 3.17 15.70 -11.88
CA VAL A 18 2.66 14.77 -12.88
C VAL A 18 1.42 14.16 -12.25
N GLU A 19 0.24 14.45 -12.80
CA GLU A 19 -1.05 14.23 -12.12
C GLU A 19 -1.31 12.75 -11.84
N SER A 20 -1.12 11.89 -12.83
CA SER A 20 -1.22 10.43 -12.68
C SER A 20 -0.30 9.88 -11.59
N VAL A 21 0.95 10.38 -11.51
CA VAL A 21 1.91 10.00 -10.46
C VAL A 21 1.44 10.45 -9.09
N ASP A 22 0.98 11.70 -8.98
CA ASP A 22 0.53 12.24 -7.70
C ASP A 22 -0.75 11.52 -7.23
N ALA A 23 -1.65 11.15 -8.14
CA ALA A 23 -2.83 10.32 -7.86
C ALA A 23 -2.43 8.90 -7.39
N PHE A 24 -1.57 8.20 -8.14
CA PHE A 24 -1.07 6.87 -7.77
C PHE A 24 -0.42 6.87 -6.38
N VAL A 25 0.40 7.88 -6.10
CA VAL A 25 1.06 8.05 -4.79
C VAL A 25 0.02 8.24 -3.70
N ASN A 26 -0.99 9.09 -3.91
CA ASN A 26 -2.03 9.32 -2.92
C ASN A 26 -2.81 8.04 -2.61
N ASN A 27 -3.33 7.36 -3.64
CA ASN A 27 -4.07 6.11 -3.50
C ASN A 27 -3.23 5.03 -2.79
N THR A 28 -1.94 4.94 -3.14
CA THR A 28 -1.00 4.05 -2.46
C THR A 28 -0.88 4.37 -0.96
N PHE A 29 -0.79 5.65 -0.60
CA PHE A 29 -0.64 6.05 0.80
C PHE A 29 -1.94 5.95 1.60
N GLU A 30 -3.10 5.96 0.94
CA GLU A 30 -4.40 5.64 1.53
C GLU A 30 -4.49 4.16 1.89
N LEU A 31 -4.21 3.25 0.94
CA LEU A 31 -4.11 1.81 1.21
C LEU A 31 -3.10 1.52 2.33
N TYR A 32 -1.92 2.13 2.24
CA TYR A 32 -0.89 2.01 3.28
C TYR A 32 -1.37 2.48 4.65
N HIS A 33 -2.17 3.54 4.72
CA HIS A 33 -2.70 4.00 5.99
C HIS A 33 -3.62 2.97 6.63
N LYS A 34 -4.53 2.38 5.85
CA LYS A 34 -5.47 1.35 6.31
C LYS A 34 -4.70 0.14 6.87
N VAL A 35 -3.79 -0.42 6.05
CA VAL A 35 -3.00 -1.60 6.42
C VAL A 35 -2.08 -1.33 7.62
N PHE A 36 -1.47 -0.15 7.71
CA PHE A 36 -0.62 0.22 8.85
C PHE A 36 -1.42 0.36 10.15
N VAL A 37 -2.63 0.93 10.10
CA VAL A 37 -3.50 1.04 11.29
C VAL A 37 -3.90 -0.34 11.77
N TYR A 38 -4.32 -1.22 10.86
CA TYR A 38 -4.62 -2.61 11.17
C TYR A 38 -3.44 -3.31 11.86
N ASP A 39 -2.25 -3.30 11.24
CA ASP A 39 -1.04 -3.88 11.82
C ASP A 39 -0.71 -3.28 13.20
N SER A 40 -0.92 -1.98 13.38
CA SER A 40 -0.68 -1.30 14.66
C SER A 40 -1.65 -1.75 15.76
N LEU A 41 -2.92 -1.98 15.43
CA LEU A 41 -3.95 -2.46 16.35
C LEU A 41 -3.69 -3.90 16.76
N VAL A 42 -3.39 -4.78 15.80
CA VAL A 42 -3.02 -6.18 16.07
C VAL A 42 -1.78 -6.24 16.96
N ASN A 43 -0.73 -5.46 16.67
CA ASN A 43 0.48 -5.41 17.50
C ASN A 43 0.23 -4.83 18.90
N ALA A 44 -0.81 -4.03 19.08
CA ALA A 44 -1.23 -3.53 20.39
C ALA A 44 -2.09 -4.53 21.18
N GLY A 45 -2.39 -5.71 20.60
CA GLY A 45 -3.24 -6.74 21.21
C GLY A 45 -4.72 -6.39 21.19
N VAL A 46 -5.14 -5.50 20.27
CA VAL A 46 -6.56 -5.19 20.07
C VAL A 46 -7.18 -6.29 19.22
N GLU A 47 -8.22 -6.95 19.74
CA GLU A 47 -9.03 -7.87 18.96
C GLU A 47 -9.81 -7.09 17.89
N ILE A 48 -9.65 -7.48 16.64
CA ILE A 48 -10.32 -6.89 15.49
C ILE A 48 -11.41 -7.87 15.03
N PRO A 49 -12.67 -7.43 14.87
CA PRO A 49 -13.73 -8.30 14.36
C PRO A 49 -13.41 -8.83 12.95
N ALA A 50 -13.77 -10.08 12.67
CA ALA A 50 -13.52 -10.73 11.39
C ALA A 50 -14.17 -9.97 10.21
N GLU A 51 -15.31 -9.31 10.44
CA GLU A 51 -15.98 -8.51 9.40
C GLU A 51 -15.12 -7.31 8.95
N ILE A 52 -14.33 -6.74 9.86
CA ILE A 52 -13.41 -5.63 9.55
C ILE A 52 -12.16 -6.15 8.83
N GLU A 53 -11.74 -7.37 9.14
CA GLU A 53 -10.66 -8.07 8.44
C GLU A 53 -11.04 -8.37 6.99
N ASP A 54 -12.23 -8.92 6.77
CA ASP A 54 -12.76 -9.20 5.43
C ASP A 54 -12.91 -7.92 4.60
N GLU A 55 -13.49 -6.87 5.19
CA GLU A 55 -13.61 -5.55 4.55
C GLU A 55 -12.22 -4.99 4.18
N LEU A 56 -11.23 -5.12 5.06
CA LEU A 56 -9.87 -4.66 4.78
C LEU A 56 -9.24 -5.40 3.59
N VAL A 57 -9.46 -6.72 3.49
CA VAL A 57 -8.94 -7.53 2.38
C VAL A 57 -9.62 -7.15 1.07
N GLU A 58 -10.95 -7.10 1.03
CA GLU A 58 -11.71 -6.74 -0.17
C GLU A 58 -11.32 -5.33 -0.67
N HIS A 59 -11.28 -4.35 0.24
CA HIS A 59 -10.86 -3.00 -0.11
C HIS A 59 -9.40 -2.93 -0.55
N ALA A 60 -8.51 -3.74 0.04
CA ALA A 60 -7.11 -3.79 -0.37
C ALA A 60 -6.94 -4.37 -1.78
N GLU A 61 -7.71 -5.40 -2.14
CA GLU A 61 -7.71 -5.96 -3.50
C GLU A 61 -8.21 -4.92 -4.52
N GLN A 62 -9.33 -4.26 -4.23
CA GLN A 62 -9.88 -3.18 -5.07
C GLN A 62 -8.89 -2.01 -5.21
N ASP A 63 -8.23 -1.60 -4.13
CA ASP A 63 -7.22 -0.54 -4.14
C ASP A 63 -6.01 -0.95 -4.99
N VAL A 64 -5.56 -2.21 -4.92
CA VAL A 64 -4.43 -2.73 -5.73
C VAL A 64 -4.79 -2.81 -7.21
N ASP A 65 -5.95 -3.33 -7.55
CA ASP A 65 -6.40 -3.43 -8.95
C ASP A 65 -6.52 -2.04 -9.58
N SER A 66 -7.09 -1.08 -8.85
CA SER A 66 -7.18 0.31 -9.27
C SER A 66 -5.79 0.93 -9.48
N LEU A 67 -4.81 0.61 -8.63
CA LEU A 67 -3.43 1.05 -8.79
C LEU A 67 -2.76 0.46 -10.03
N LEU A 68 -3.02 -0.82 -10.36
CA LEU A 68 -2.43 -1.49 -11.52
C LEU A 68 -2.99 -0.97 -12.84
N GLN A 69 -4.28 -0.63 -12.90
CA GLN A 69 -4.93 -0.09 -14.09
C GLN A 69 -4.31 1.23 -14.57
N ILE A 70 -3.80 2.05 -13.64
CA ILE A 70 -3.22 3.36 -13.96
C ILE A 70 -1.70 3.34 -14.21
N VAL A 71 -1.04 2.18 -14.07
CA VAL A 71 0.43 2.07 -14.25
C VAL A 71 0.90 2.43 -15.67
N PRO A 72 0.24 1.98 -16.77
CA PRO A 72 0.67 2.34 -18.12
C PRO A 72 0.67 3.84 -18.35
N ASP A 73 -0.45 4.52 -18.04
CA ASP A 73 -0.61 5.97 -18.18
C ASP A 73 0.45 6.74 -17.38
N LEU A 74 0.82 6.21 -16.21
CA LEU A 74 1.82 6.81 -15.33
C LEU A 74 3.24 6.79 -15.94
N ILE A 75 3.58 5.75 -16.71
CA ILE A 75 4.89 5.67 -17.39
C ILE A 75 4.94 6.69 -18.53
N ASP A 76 3.88 6.77 -19.32
CA ASP A 76 3.78 7.67 -20.47
C ASP A 76 3.85 9.13 -20.01
N ASP A 77 3.04 9.50 -19.01
CA ASP A 77 3.00 10.85 -18.44
C ASP A 77 4.33 11.30 -17.83
N ILE A 78 5.08 10.37 -17.22
CA ILE A 78 6.43 10.68 -16.74
C ILE A 78 7.33 10.98 -17.92
N SER A 79 7.31 10.15 -18.96
CA SER A 79 8.22 10.31 -20.10
C SER A 79 8.03 11.64 -20.82
N ASP A 80 6.79 12.14 -20.88
CA ASP A 80 6.42 13.42 -21.50
C ASP A 80 6.70 14.64 -20.61
N ALA A 81 6.93 14.44 -19.31
CA ALA A 81 7.15 15.53 -18.38
C ALA A 81 8.56 16.14 -18.52
N PRO A 82 8.76 17.43 -18.19
CA PRO A 82 10.11 18.01 -18.08
C PRO A 82 10.99 17.27 -17.07
N PHE A 83 12.30 17.19 -17.33
CA PHE A 83 13.28 16.45 -16.51
C PHE A 83 13.14 16.63 -14.99
N MET A 84 12.91 17.85 -14.52
CA MET A 84 12.75 18.12 -13.08
C MET A 84 11.46 17.53 -12.48
N ARG A 85 10.40 17.37 -13.26
CA ARG A 85 9.17 16.69 -12.84
C ARG A 85 9.36 15.18 -12.88
N GLN A 86 10.04 14.65 -13.90
CA GLN A 86 10.43 13.24 -13.97
C GLN A 86 11.21 12.82 -12.72
N ALA A 87 12.26 13.58 -12.36
CA ALA A 87 13.06 13.28 -11.18
C ALA A 87 12.22 13.27 -9.89
N LYS A 88 11.29 14.20 -9.73
CA LYS A 88 10.37 14.22 -8.57
C LYS A 88 9.39 13.06 -8.60
N ALA A 89 8.84 12.73 -9.77
CA ALA A 89 7.94 11.60 -9.96
C ALA A 89 8.63 10.30 -9.54
N THR A 90 9.84 10.04 -10.03
CA THR A 90 10.65 8.88 -9.65
C THR A 90 10.91 8.82 -8.14
N LEU A 91 11.23 9.94 -7.49
CA LEU A 91 11.40 9.99 -6.03
C LEU A 91 10.10 9.69 -5.27
N ASN A 92 8.96 10.19 -5.76
CA ASN A 92 7.66 9.94 -5.16
C ASN A 92 7.22 8.48 -5.32
N LEU A 93 7.41 7.90 -6.51
CA LEU A 93 7.15 6.48 -6.79
C LEU A 93 8.00 5.55 -5.93
N ASN A 94 9.28 5.90 -5.71
CA ASN A 94 10.13 5.11 -4.83
C ASN A 94 9.61 5.06 -3.38
N LYS A 95 8.91 6.10 -2.92
CA LYS A 95 8.23 6.08 -1.63
C LYS A 95 6.94 5.26 -1.67
N ALA A 96 6.12 5.45 -2.70
CA ALA A 96 4.91 4.65 -2.92
C ALA A 96 5.24 3.14 -2.97
N LYS A 97 6.28 2.76 -3.72
CA LYS A 97 6.78 1.38 -3.78
C LYS A 97 7.13 0.79 -2.40
N LYS A 98 7.73 1.58 -1.51
CA LYS A 98 8.04 1.12 -0.15
C LYS A 98 6.77 0.92 0.68
N ALA A 99 5.79 1.80 0.51
CA ALA A 99 4.49 1.68 1.16
C ALA A 99 3.72 0.46 0.66
N LEU A 100 3.62 0.25 -0.66
CA LEU A 100 3.02 -0.96 -1.25
C LEU A 100 3.71 -2.25 -0.81
N LYS A 101 5.06 -2.25 -0.74
CA LYS A 101 5.80 -3.41 -0.23
C LYS A 101 5.40 -3.75 1.19
N TYR A 102 5.23 -2.74 2.05
CA TYR A 102 4.73 -2.97 3.41
C TYR A 102 3.32 -3.56 3.36
N CYS A 103 2.41 -2.98 2.59
CA CYS A 103 1.04 -3.50 2.47
C CYS A 103 1.02 -4.98 2.08
N GLY A 104 1.74 -5.35 1.01
CA GLY A 104 1.77 -6.72 0.52
C GLY A 104 2.39 -7.70 1.52
N ILE A 105 3.42 -7.30 2.27
CA ILE A 105 4.00 -8.14 3.33
C ILE A 105 2.99 -8.34 4.46
N THR A 106 2.39 -7.25 4.94
CA THR A 106 1.43 -7.27 6.05
C THR A 106 0.20 -8.09 5.71
N ILE A 107 -0.40 -7.87 4.53
CA ILE A 107 -1.55 -8.65 4.06
C ILE A 107 -1.19 -10.13 3.98
N LYS A 108 -0.03 -10.46 3.39
CA LYS A 108 0.43 -11.86 3.32
C LYS A 108 0.61 -12.48 4.71
N THR A 109 1.17 -11.72 5.66
CA THR A 109 1.38 -12.20 7.03
C THR A 109 0.07 -12.51 7.75
N TYR A 110 -0.97 -11.70 7.59
CA TYR A 110 -2.20 -11.85 8.36
C TYR A 110 -3.32 -12.63 7.64
N PHE A 111 -3.34 -12.65 6.31
CA PHE A 111 -4.48 -13.19 5.54
C PHE A 111 -4.12 -14.31 4.58
N VAL A 112 -2.83 -14.49 4.26
CA VAL A 112 -2.37 -15.59 3.40
C VAL A 112 -1.68 -16.67 4.24
N GLY A 113 -0.91 -16.28 5.25
CA GLY A 113 -0.32 -17.20 6.22
C GLY A 113 -1.31 -17.82 7.20
N THR A 114 -2.55 -17.32 7.26
CA THR A 114 -3.67 -17.89 8.04
C THR A 114 -4.54 -18.84 7.21
N LYS A 115 -4.65 -18.63 5.90
CA LYS A 115 -5.44 -19.51 5.00
C LYS A 115 -4.88 -20.93 4.88
N GLU A 116 -3.57 -21.13 5.03
CA GLU A 116 -2.97 -22.48 4.97
C GLU A 116 -3.31 -23.35 6.20
N GLU A 117 -3.79 -22.77 7.31
CA GLU A 117 -4.15 -23.54 8.53
C GLU A 117 -5.64 -23.91 8.62
N GLU A 118 -6.51 -23.37 7.74
CA GLU A 118 -7.94 -23.67 7.72
C GLU A 118 -8.34 -24.75 6.71
N ASP A 119 -7.52 -25.00 5.67
CA ASP A 119 -7.79 -26.01 4.63
C ASP A 119 -7.22 -27.42 4.93
N GLU A 120 -6.59 -27.65 6.09
CA GLU A 120 -6.10 -28.98 6.53
C GLU A 120 -7.03 -29.71 7.54
N LYS A 121 -8.29 -29.30 7.64
CA LYS A 121 -9.31 -30.00 8.45
C LYS A 121 -10.61 -30.26 7.68
N GLU A 122 -10.51 -31.01 6.59
CA GLU A 122 -11.60 -31.90 6.13
C GLU A 122 -11.10 -33.34 5.94
#